data_AF-A0AAC9IC27-F1
#
_entry.id   AF-A0AAC9IC27-F1
#
_cell.length_a   1.000
_cell.length_b   1.000
_cell.length_c   1.000
_cell.angle_alpha   90.00
_cell.angle_beta   90.00
_cell.angle_gamma   90.00
#
_symmetry.space_group_name_H-M   'P 1'
#
loop_
_entity.id
_entity.type
_entity.pdbx_description
1 polymer ?
#
loop_
_entity_poly.entity_id
_entity_poly.type
_entity_poly.pdbx_seq_one_letter_code
_entity_poly.pdbx_strand_id
1 'polypeptide(L)'
;MVRGLVVPAVEDAAVELGDFTQLEDYQAVVGGYVEPVDIPSLGVTIYVNEERLRRQLPFDSRATFLWWYEVHEARQTAMLVGDAAIVGIPNRRGESTDVPHSLVDILTKAGAWRIQVKSLGDPRWHQSHAIHTDYFEALIVAMVTVERWTSAVNVRIVPVPTDELPGGVAPASAA
;
A
#
# COMPACT_ATOMS: atom_id res chain seq x y z
N MET A 1 -19.93 -9.14 7.78
CA MET A 1 -19.45 -7.78 7.49
C MET A 1 -17.98 -7.74 7.84
N VAL A 2 -17.17 -7.34 6.88
CA VAL A 2 -15.72 -7.22 6.92
C VAL A 2 -15.40 -5.76 6.65
N ARG A 3 -14.56 -5.16 7.48
CA ARG A 3 -14.05 -3.82 7.23
C ARG A 3 -12.80 -3.89 6.36
N GLY A 4 -12.79 -3.12 5.28
CA GLY A 4 -11.68 -3.04 4.33
C GLY A 4 -11.38 -1.61 3.93
N LEU A 5 -10.36 -1.46 3.09
CA LEU A 5 -10.01 -0.20 2.44
C LEU A 5 -10.39 -0.26 0.97
N VAL A 6 -10.93 0.83 0.44
CA VAL A 6 -11.10 1.06 -0.99
C VAL A 6 -9.97 1.97 -1.44
N VAL A 7 -9.17 1.49 -2.39
CA VAL A 7 -8.07 2.23 -3.01
C VAL A 7 -8.47 2.54 -4.44
N PRO A 8 -8.85 3.80 -4.74
CA PRO A 8 -9.13 4.19 -6.11
C PRO A 8 -7.86 4.12 -6.99
N ALA A 9 -8.01 3.81 -8.28
CA ALA A 9 -6.90 3.91 -9.22
C ALA A 9 -6.50 5.37 -9.52
N VAL A 10 -7.38 6.33 -9.21
CA VAL A 10 -7.09 7.75 -9.32
C VAL A 10 -6.14 8.17 -8.20
N GLU A 11 -4.95 8.65 -8.56
CA GLU A 11 -3.83 8.92 -7.65
C GLU A 11 -4.19 9.83 -6.48
N ASP A 12 -4.90 10.93 -6.75
CA ASP A 12 -5.26 11.94 -5.74
C ASP A 12 -6.56 11.63 -4.98
N ALA A 13 -7.26 10.54 -5.32
CA ALA A 13 -8.50 10.19 -4.63
C ALA A 13 -8.18 9.51 -3.30
N ALA A 14 -8.88 9.90 -2.22
CA ALA A 14 -8.63 9.36 -0.89
C ALA A 14 -8.85 7.84 -0.81
N VAL A 15 -8.08 7.18 0.05
CA VAL A 15 -8.36 5.80 0.47
C VAL A 15 -9.42 5.85 1.55
N GLU A 16 -10.49 5.07 1.37
CA GLU A 16 -11.66 5.12 2.25
C GLU A 16 -11.90 3.77 2.92
N LEU A 17 -12.51 3.78 4.10
CA LEU A 17 -13.00 2.56 4.74
C LEU A 17 -14.33 2.14 4.09
N GLY A 18 -14.45 0.86 3.80
CA GLY A 18 -15.68 0.25 3.28
C GLY A 18 -16.11 -0.97 4.11
N ASP A 19 -17.41 -1.24 4.10
CA ASP A 19 -18.00 -2.44 4.67
C ASP A 19 -18.31 -3.45 3.55
N PHE A 20 -17.82 -4.68 3.71
CA PHE A 20 -18.00 -5.77 2.75
C PHE A 20 -18.75 -6.91 3.44
N THR A 21 -19.95 -7.22 2.96
CA THR A 21 -20.79 -8.29 3.52
C THR A 21 -20.88 -9.49 2.58
N GLN A 22 -20.88 -9.23 1.28
CA GLN A 22 -21.06 -10.24 0.25
C GLN A 22 -20.08 -9.99 -0.91
N LEU A 23 -19.97 -10.97 -1.81
CA LEU A 23 -19.04 -10.91 -2.94
C LEU A 23 -19.30 -9.68 -3.83
N GLU A 24 -20.56 -9.32 -3.99
CA GLU A 24 -21.04 -8.22 -4.82
C GLU A 24 -20.50 -6.86 -4.34
N ASP A 25 -20.19 -6.71 -3.04
CA ASP A 25 -19.62 -5.48 -2.51
C ASP A 25 -18.17 -5.30 -3.02
N TYR A 26 -17.40 -6.39 -3.09
CA TYR A 26 -16.05 -6.37 -3.68
C TYR A 26 -16.12 -6.15 -5.19
N GLN A 27 -17.07 -6.81 -5.88
CA GLN A 27 -17.27 -6.65 -7.33
C GLN A 27 -17.68 -5.23 -7.70
N ALA A 28 -18.47 -4.56 -6.86
CA ALA A 28 -18.86 -3.17 -7.03
C ALA A 28 -17.66 -2.22 -6.93
N VAL A 29 -16.74 -2.47 -6.00
CA VAL A 29 -15.49 -1.70 -5.88
C VAL A 29 -14.58 -1.92 -7.09
N VAL A 30 -14.26 -3.16 -7.44
CA VAL A 30 -13.28 -3.44 -8.50
C VAL A 30 -13.87 -3.32 -9.92
N GLY A 31 -15.19 -3.20 -10.04
CA GLY A 31 -15.89 -3.05 -11.31
C GLY A 31 -16.00 -4.34 -12.15
N GLY A 32 -16.17 -5.50 -11.51
CA GLY A 32 -16.28 -6.79 -12.22
C GLY A 32 -15.94 -8.00 -11.34
N TYR A 33 -15.52 -9.10 -11.97
CA TYR A 33 -15.02 -10.26 -11.24
C TYR A 33 -13.76 -9.91 -10.44
N VAL A 34 -13.61 -10.54 -9.28
CA VAL A 34 -12.53 -10.24 -8.34
C VAL A 34 -11.42 -11.27 -8.45
N GLU A 35 -10.18 -10.79 -8.47
CA GLU A 35 -8.97 -11.59 -8.36
C GLU A 35 -8.27 -11.24 -7.03
N PRO A 36 -8.08 -12.21 -6.11
CA PRO A 36 -7.35 -11.97 -4.87
C PRO A 36 -5.83 -12.01 -5.09
N VAL A 37 -5.12 -11.08 -4.45
CA VAL A 37 -3.67 -11.01 -4.37
C VAL A 37 -3.25 -10.87 -2.91
N ASP A 38 -2.58 -11.90 -2.37
CA ASP A 38 -2.21 -11.91 -0.96
C ASP A 38 -0.90 -11.16 -0.70
N ILE A 39 -0.87 -10.44 0.42
CA ILE A 39 0.32 -9.83 1.01
C ILE A 39 0.50 -10.35 2.45
N PRO A 40 1.13 -11.53 2.63
CA PRO A 40 1.25 -12.18 3.93
C PRO A 40 1.97 -11.35 5.00
N SER A 41 2.98 -10.56 4.61
CA SER A 41 3.73 -9.69 5.53
C SER A 41 2.87 -8.63 6.19
N LEU A 42 1.83 -8.16 5.49
CA LEU A 42 0.86 -7.19 5.98
C LEU A 42 -0.41 -7.83 6.56
N GLY A 43 -0.58 -9.15 6.39
CA GLY A 43 -1.78 -9.85 6.82
C GLY A 43 -3.03 -9.48 6.01
N VAL A 44 -2.87 -9.08 4.74
CA VAL A 44 -3.98 -8.62 3.88
C VAL A 44 -4.08 -9.34 2.54
N THR A 45 -5.27 -9.26 1.94
CA THR A 45 -5.57 -9.64 0.57
C THR A 45 -6.07 -8.39 -0.17
N ILE A 46 -5.51 -8.12 -1.35
CA ILE A 46 -5.98 -7.09 -2.28
C ILE A 46 -6.87 -7.79 -3.32
N TYR A 47 -8.13 -7.39 -3.40
CA TYR A 47 -9.03 -7.74 -4.49
C TYR A 47 -8.95 -6.68 -5.58
N VAL A 48 -8.73 -7.14 -6.81
CA VAL A 48 -8.70 -6.32 -8.02
C VAL A 48 -9.59 -6.92 -9.09
N ASN A 49 -9.80 -6.21 -10.20
CA ASN A 49 -10.58 -6.73 -11.31
C ASN A 49 -9.83 -7.87 -12.03
N GLU A 50 -10.48 -9.02 -12.28
CA GLU A 50 -9.89 -10.14 -13.01
C GLU A 50 -9.74 -9.84 -14.52
N GLU A 51 -10.66 -9.05 -15.08
CA GLU A 51 -10.69 -8.70 -16.51
C GLU A 51 -9.83 -7.47 -16.84
N ARG A 52 -8.97 -7.07 -15.89
CA ARG A 52 -8.20 -5.83 -15.83
C ARG A 52 -7.46 -5.46 -17.12
N LEU A 53 -6.77 -6.42 -17.75
CA LEU A 53 -6.02 -6.19 -19.00
C LEU A 53 -6.93 -6.03 -20.22
N ARG A 54 -8.08 -6.72 -20.24
CA ARG A 54 -9.02 -6.63 -21.38
C ARG A 54 -9.82 -5.33 -21.34
N ARG A 55 -10.11 -4.83 -20.15
CA ARG A 55 -10.91 -3.61 -19.92
C ARG A 55 -10.11 -2.31 -20.01
N GLN A 56 -8.79 -2.37 -20.15
CA GLN A 56 -7.89 -1.19 -20.19
C GLN A 56 -8.13 -0.25 -19.00
N LEU A 57 -8.31 -0.82 -17.81
CA LEU A 57 -8.53 -0.03 -16.59
C LEU A 57 -7.29 0.83 -16.26
N PRO A 58 -7.48 1.98 -15.59
CA PRO A 58 -6.37 2.85 -15.20
C PRO A 58 -5.38 2.14 -14.30
N PHE A 59 -4.09 2.46 -14.44
CA PHE A 59 -3.06 1.92 -13.56
C PHE A 59 -3.23 2.41 -12.12
N ASP A 60 -3.29 1.47 -11.18
CA ASP A 60 -3.29 1.78 -9.75
C ASP A 60 -1.86 1.67 -9.22
N SER A 61 -1.16 2.80 -9.19
CA SER A 61 0.21 2.90 -8.68
C SER A 61 0.29 2.52 -7.20
N ARG A 62 -0.75 2.83 -6.42
CA ARG A 62 -0.81 2.63 -4.98
C ARG A 62 -0.92 1.16 -4.63
N ALA A 63 -1.90 0.46 -5.20
CA ALA A 63 -2.04 -0.98 -5.00
C ALA A 63 -0.85 -1.75 -5.59
N THR A 64 -0.39 -1.39 -6.79
CA THR A 64 0.73 -2.08 -7.44
C THR A 64 2.02 -1.97 -6.64
N PHE A 65 2.39 -0.75 -6.21
CA PHE A 65 3.63 -0.57 -5.46
C PHE A 65 3.55 -1.11 -4.05
N LEU A 66 2.37 -1.13 -3.42
CA LEU A 66 2.19 -1.81 -2.15
C LEU A 66 2.48 -3.30 -2.28
N TRP A 67 1.92 -3.93 -3.32
CA TRP A 67 2.17 -5.34 -3.60
C TRP A 67 3.65 -5.60 -3.93
N TRP A 68 4.27 -4.81 -4.81
CA TRP A 68 5.66 -4.98 -5.22
C TRP A 68 6.69 -4.71 -4.11
N TYR A 69 6.37 -3.80 -3.20
CA TYR A 69 7.23 -3.48 -2.05
C TYR A 69 7.29 -4.66 -1.09
N GLU A 70 6.15 -5.27 -0.79
CA GLU A 70 6.02 -6.38 0.15
C GLU A 70 6.38 -7.74 -0.47
N VAL A 71 6.00 -7.97 -1.72
CA VAL A 71 6.22 -9.22 -2.45
C VAL A 71 7.24 -8.98 -3.56
N HIS A 72 8.51 -9.22 -3.25
CA HIS A 72 9.62 -8.89 -4.14
C HIS A 72 9.56 -9.69 -5.45
N GLU A 73 9.06 -10.93 -5.42
CA GLU A 73 8.88 -11.80 -6.58
C GLU A 73 7.81 -11.30 -7.54
N ALA A 74 6.88 -10.46 -7.08
CA ALA A 74 5.83 -9.87 -7.92
C ALA A 74 6.35 -8.72 -8.80
N ARG A 75 7.51 -8.14 -8.46
CA ARG A 75 8.07 -6.99 -9.18
C ARG A 75 8.23 -7.27 -10.67
N GLN A 76 7.81 -6.31 -11.49
CA GLN A 76 7.90 -6.38 -12.95
C GLN A 76 7.18 -7.58 -13.62
N THR A 77 6.42 -8.39 -12.87
CA THR A 77 5.68 -9.53 -13.42
C THR A 77 4.26 -9.17 -13.80
N ALA A 78 3.58 -8.36 -12.98
CA ALA A 78 2.23 -7.88 -13.24
C ALA A 78 1.99 -6.53 -12.56
N MET A 79 1.06 -5.75 -13.13
CA MET A 79 0.58 -4.49 -12.58
C MET A 79 -0.88 -4.67 -12.16
N LEU A 80 -1.24 -4.05 -11.04
CA LEU A 80 -2.63 -3.96 -10.59
C LEU A 80 -3.25 -2.72 -11.24
N VAL A 81 -4.42 -2.89 -11.85
CA VAL A 81 -5.12 -1.81 -12.56
C VAL A 81 -6.61 -1.83 -12.20
N GLY A 82 -7.22 -0.65 -12.19
CA GLY A 82 -8.55 -0.41 -11.63
C GLY A 82 -8.54 -0.22 -10.12
N ASP A 83 -9.68 0.18 -9.57
CA ASP A 83 -9.86 0.34 -8.14
C ASP A 83 -9.68 -1.01 -7.43
N ALA A 84 -9.16 -0.97 -6.20
CA ALA A 84 -8.83 -2.13 -5.41
C ALA A 84 -9.52 -2.12 -4.04
N ALA A 85 -9.86 -3.30 -3.52
CA ALA A 85 -10.33 -3.48 -2.16
C ALA A 85 -9.29 -4.25 -1.34
N ILE A 86 -8.87 -3.71 -0.19
CA ILE A 86 -7.93 -4.37 0.72
C ILE A 86 -8.66 -4.83 1.97
N VAL A 87 -8.59 -6.12 2.28
CA VAL A 87 -9.13 -6.70 3.53
C VAL A 87 -8.08 -7.61 4.19
N GLY A 88 -8.35 -8.08 5.41
CA GLY A 88 -7.47 -9.05 6.06
C GLY A 88 -7.49 -10.42 5.39
N ILE A 89 -6.37 -11.14 5.51
CA ILE A 89 -6.22 -12.50 4.97
C ILE A 89 -7.34 -13.40 5.51
N PRO A 90 -7.94 -14.26 4.65
CA PRO A 90 -8.96 -15.19 5.09
C PRO A 90 -8.51 -16.05 6.27
N ASN A 91 -9.43 -16.25 7.23
CA ASN A 91 -9.16 -17.12 8.37
C ASN A 91 -9.05 -18.59 7.94
N ARG A 92 -8.78 -19.51 8.88
CA ARG A 92 -8.63 -20.95 8.59
C ARG A 92 -9.87 -21.62 7.97
N ARG A 93 -11.03 -20.96 7.99
CA ARG A 93 -12.28 -21.41 7.38
C ARG A 93 -12.48 -20.84 5.97
N GLY A 94 -11.57 -20.01 5.48
CA GLY A 94 -11.67 -19.32 4.20
C GLY A 94 -12.55 -18.07 4.23
N GLU A 95 -12.91 -17.57 5.41
CA GLU A 95 -13.72 -16.35 5.54
C GLU A 95 -12.81 -15.13 5.59
N SER A 96 -13.09 -14.12 4.75
CA SER A 96 -12.38 -12.83 4.78
C SER A 96 -12.46 -12.19 6.16
N THR A 97 -11.39 -11.50 6.58
CA THR A 97 -11.32 -10.82 7.88
C THR A 97 -11.14 -9.31 7.71
N ASP A 98 -11.34 -8.56 8.78
CA ASP A 98 -11.07 -7.13 8.79
C ASP A 98 -9.61 -6.83 8.43
N VAL A 99 -9.40 -5.72 7.72
CA VAL A 99 -8.07 -5.15 7.51
C VAL A 99 -7.42 -4.83 8.88
N PRO A 100 -6.12 -5.12 9.10
CA PRO A 100 -5.45 -4.78 10.33
C PRO A 100 -5.53 -3.28 10.64
N HIS A 101 -5.91 -2.93 11.87
CA HIS A 101 -6.13 -1.53 12.27
C HIS A 101 -4.89 -0.66 12.09
N SER A 102 -3.70 -1.22 12.32
CA SER A 102 -2.43 -0.53 12.08
C SER A 102 -2.24 -0.15 10.62
N LEU A 103 -2.73 -0.97 9.68
CA LEU A 103 -2.61 -0.69 8.25
C LEU A 103 -3.62 0.39 7.81
N VAL A 104 -4.82 0.40 8.39
CA VAL A 104 -5.79 1.49 8.18
C VAL A 104 -5.15 2.83 8.52
N ASP A 105 -4.53 2.92 9.70
CA ASP A 105 -3.88 4.15 10.14
C ASP A 105 -2.75 4.58 9.19
N ILE A 106 -1.91 3.63 8.75
CA ILE A 106 -0.79 3.92 7.84
C ILE A 106 -1.28 4.41 6.47
N LEU A 107 -2.34 3.80 5.92
CA LEU A 107 -2.78 4.06 4.55
C LEU A 107 -3.81 5.20 4.42
N THR A 108 -4.43 5.63 5.52
CA THR A 108 -5.49 6.66 5.49
C THR A 108 -5.13 7.97 6.19
N LYS A 109 -4.17 7.96 7.13
CA LYS A 109 -3.80 9.16 7.87
C LYS A 109 -2.60 9.85 7.22
N ALA A 110 -2.64 11.18 7.19
CA ALA A 110 -1.45 11.98 6.93
C ALA A 110 -0.39 11.67 8.01
N GLY A 111 0.86 11.54 7.59
CA GLY A 111 1.96 11.17 8.45
C GLY A 111 3.28 11.54 7.81
N ALA A 112 4.29 11.74 8.62
CA ALA A 112 5.62 12.03 8.09
C ALA A 112 6.38 10.73 7.90
N TRP A 113 6.77 10.46 6.66
CA TRP A 113 7.45 9.24 6.26
C TRP A 113 8.76 9.56 5.57
N ARG A 114 9.76 8.70 5.76
CA ARG A 114 11.02 8.77 5.01
C ARG A 114 11.43 7.39 4.54
N ILE A 115 12.28 7.36 3.53
CA ILE A 115 12.87 6.11 3.07
C ILE A 115 14.26 5.94 3.67
N GLN A 116 14.63 4.69 3.90
CA GLN A 116 15.98 4.28 4.23
C GLN A 116 16.43 3.24 3.22
N VAL A 117 17.64 3.43 2.70
CA VAL A 117 18.21 2.55 1.68
C VAL A 117 19.42 1.85 2.25
N LYS A 118 19.54 0.57 1.92
CA LYS A 118 20.74 -0.23 2.18
C LYS A 118 21.40 -0.55 0.85
N SER A 119 22.70 -0.27 0.76
CA SER A 119 23.47 -0.46 -0.48
C SER A 119 24.35 -1.71 -0.43
N LEU A 120 24.67 -2.26 -1.59
CA LEU A 120 25.56 -3.39 -1.75
C LEU A 120 26.93 -3.06 -1.15
N GLY A 121 27.41 -3.90 -0.24
CA GLY A 121 28.71 -3.71 0.42
C GLY A 121 28.71 -2.75 1.61
N ASP A 122 27.59 -2.08 1.94
CA ASP A 122 27.44 -1.30 3.17
C ASP A 122 26.34 -1.89 4.06
N PRO A 123 26.68 -2.37 5.28
CA PRO A 123 25.66 -2.91 6.18
C PRO A 123 24.71 -1.84 6.75
N ARG A 124 25.05 -0.54 6.64
CA ARG A 124 24.29 0.56 7.22
C ARG A 124 23.06 0.93 6.40
N TRP A 125 22.03 1.40 7.10
CA TRP A 125 20.88 2.07 6.51
C TRP A 125 21.19 3.55 6.36
N HIS A 126 21.01 4.07 5.15
CA HIS A 126 21.17 5.48 4.83
C HIS A 126 19.80 6.13 4.70
N GLN A 127 19.57 7.22 5.42
CA GLN A 127 18.30 7.94 5.42
C GLN A 127 18.21 8.91 4.24
N SER A 128 17.05 9.00 3.61
CA SER A 128 16.75 10.12 2.73
C SER A 128 16.56 11.41 3.53
N HIS A 129 16.97 12.52 2.93
CA HIS A 129 16.67 13.85 3.46
C HIS A 129 15.21 14.24 3.22
N ALA A 130 14.57 13.69 2.18
CA ALA A 130 13.17 13.93 1.87
C ALA A 130 12.25 13.31 2.94
N ILE A 131 11.23 14.08 3.32
CA ILE A 131 10.11 13.69 4.19
C ILE A 131 8.85 13.79 3.33
N HIS A 132 8.02 12.76 3.38
CA HIS A 132 6.77 12.60 2.64
C HIS A 132 5.58 12.71 3.59
N THR A 133 4.45 13.22 3.11
CA THR A 133 3.28 13.55 3.97
C THR A 133 2.23 12.45 4.05
N ASP A 134 2.39 11.41 3.24
CA ASP A 134 1.60 10.19 3.30
C ASP A 134 2.46 8.98 2.93
N TYR A 135 1.95 7.78 3.25
CA TYR A 135 2.69 6.55 3.07
C TYR A 135 2.85 6.17 1.60
N PHE A 136 1.87 6.47 0.73
CA PHE A 136 1.91 6.11 -0.68
C PHE A 136 2.96 6.93 -1.44
N GLU A 137 3.11 8.21 -1.12
CA GLU A 137 4.18 9.04 -1.67
C GLU A 137 5.56 8.44 -1.33
N ALA A 138 5.79 8.09 -0.06
CA ALA A 138 7.04 7.44 0.36
C ALA A 138 7.25 6.08 -0.31
N LEU A 139 6.18 5.31 -0.51
CA LEU A 139 6.18 4.00 -1.16
C LEU A 139 6.54 4.08 -2.65
N ILE A 140 5.95 5.02 -3.39
CA ILE A 140 6.28 5.29 -4.79
C ILE A 140 7.78 5.62 -4.90
N VAL A 141 8.28 6.52 -4.04
CA VAL A 141 9.70 6.91 -4.05
C VAL A 141 10.61 5.75 -3.64
N ALA A 142 10.22 4.94 -2.67
CA ALA A 142 10.96 3.75 -2.27
C ALA A 142 11.11 2.76 -3.44
N MET A 143 10.01 2.50 -4.16
CA MET A 143 10.00 1.59 -5.30
C MET A 143 10.81 2.13 -6.47
N VAL A 144 10.64 3.41 -6.84
CA VAL A 144 11.46 4.04 -7.89
C VAL A 144 12.94 4.01 -7.54
N THR A 145 13.30 4.17 -6.26
CA THR A 145 14.69 4.13 -5.80
C THR A 145 15.31 2.76 -6.03
N VAL A 146 14.65 1.67 -5.63
CA VAL A 146 15.18 0.31 -5.80
C VAL A 146 15.22 -0.10 -7.27
N GLU A 147 14.22 0.29 -8.07
CA GLU A 147 14.18 -0.04 -9.49
C GLU A 147 15.26 0.69 -10.31
N ARG A 148 15.61 1.93 -9.92
CA ARG A 148 16.60 2.74 -10.65
C ARG A 148 18.02 2.60 -10.14
N TRP A 149 18.22 2.31 -8.85
CA TRP A 149 19.54 2.27 -8.25
C TRP A 149 20.03 0.83 -8.09
N THR A 150 20.83 0.38 -9.06
CA THR A 150 21.36 -1.01 -9.11
C THR A 150 22.20 -1.44 -7.92
N SER A 151 22.72 -0.50 -7.13
CA SER A 151 23.46 -0.81 -5.89
C SER A 151 22.57 -0.82 -4.65
N ALA A 152 21.31 -0.41 -4.72
CA ALA A 152 20.36 -0.52 -3.61
C ALA A 152 19.91 -1.98 -3.50
N VAL A 153 20.21 -2.62 -2.36
CA VAL A 153 19.83 -4.01 -2.11
C VAL A 153 18.57 -4.13 -1.28
N ASN A 154 18.20 -3.07 -0.56
CA ASN A 154 17.00 -3.03 0.25
C ASN A 154 16.54 -1.58 0.47
N VAL A 155 15.23 -1.38 0.62
CA VAL A 155 14.61 -0.11 0.99
C VAL A 155 13.57 -0.38 2.06
N ARG A 156 13.45 0.55 3.01
CA ARG A 156 12.35 0.54 3.96
C ARG A 156 11.77 1.92 4.16
N ILE A 157 10.47 1.99 4.36
CA ILE A 157 9.75 3.20 4.76
C ILE A 157 9.69 3.22 6.29
N VAL A 158 10.02 4.35 6.90
CA VAL A 158 9.97 4.52 8.35
C VAL A 158 9.24 5.82 8.70
N PRO A 159 8.46 5.85 9.80
CA PRO A 159 7.88 7.10 10.26
C PRO A 159 8.98 8.05 10.72
N VAL A 160 8.78 9.34 10.49
CA VAL A 160 9.64 10.41 11.02
C VAL A 160 9.15 10.77 12.42
N PRO A 161 10.00 10.64 13.45
CA PRO A 161 9.69 11.08 14.80
C PRO A 161 9.30 12.56 14.86
N THR A 162 8.37 12.92 15.74
CA THR A 162 7.84 14.30 15.85
C THR A 162 8.93 15.32 16.18
N ASP A 163 9.99 14.93 16.87
CA ASP A 163 11.15 15.76 17.22
C ASP A 163 12.08 16.05 16.03
N GLU A 164 12.00 15.27 14.94
CA GLU A 164 12.76 15.48 13.71
C GLU A 164 11.99 16.30 12.66
N LEU A 165 10.72 16.64 12.93
CA LEU A 165 9.91 17.41 12.01
C LEU A 165 10.32 18.89 12.01
N PRO A 166 10.54 19.50 10.82
CA PRO A 166 10.83 20.92 10.74
C PRO A 166 9.64 21.71 11.27
N GLY A 167 9.83 22.39 12.41
CA GLY A 167 8.85 23.29 13.01
C GLY A 167 8.10 22.80 14.24
N GLY A 168 8.45 21.65 14.84
CA GLY A 168 7.94 21.26 16.18
C GLY A 168 6.41 21.23 16.29
N VAL A 169 5.70 20.91 15.21
CA VAL A 169 4.24 20.75 15.24
C VAL A 169 3.96 19.34 15.71
N ALA A 170 3.50 19.22 16.96
CA ALA A 170 2.95 17.99 17.50
C ALA A 170 1.85 17.45 16.56
N PRO A 171 1.73 16.13 16.37
CA PRO A 171 0.62 15.57 15.63
C PRO A 171 -0.68 16.05 16.27
N ALA A 172 -1.61 16.54 15.44
CA ALA A 172 -2.93 16.96 15.88
C ALA A 172 -3.55 15.84 16.72
N SER A 173 -3.73 16.11 18.02
CA SER A 173 -4.47 15.23 18.92
C SER A 173 -5.83 14.97 18.30
N ALA A 174 -6.13 13.69 18.06
CA ALA A 174 -7.48 13.25 17.77
C ALA A 174 -8.41 13.77 18.89
N ALA A 175 -9.48 14.45 18.49
CA ALA A 175 -10.63 14.80 19.32
C ALA A 175 -11.84 14.05 18.79
#